data_AF-A0A7V1V493-F1
#
_entry.id   AF-A0A7V1V493-F1
#
_cell.length_a   1.000
_cell.length_b   1.000
_cell.length_c   1.000
_cell.angle_alpha   90.00
_cell.angle_beta   90.00
_cell.angle_gamma   90.00
#
_symmetry.space_group_name_H-M   'P 1'
#
loop_
_entity.id
_entity.type
_entity.pdbx_description
1 polymer ?
#
loop_
_entity_poly.entity_id
_entity_poly.type
_entity_poly.pdbx_seq_one_letter_code
_entity_poly.pdbx_strand_id
1 'polypeptide(L)' 'YPLLSEVKLLDYKVRVLAGSGGTASKVRVLIESGDHKEKWGTVGVSENILEASWQALADSIEYKLLPKSR' A
#
# COMPACT_ATOMS: atom_id res chain seq x y z
N TYR A 1 13.93 -14.46 3.97
CA TYR A 1 13.28 -14.14 2.69
C TYR A 1 14.19 -13.25 1.84
N PRO A 2 15.13 -13.80 1.04
CA PRO A 2 15.99 -12.99 0.16
C PRO A 2 15.20 -12.20 -0.89
N LEU A 3 14.05 -12.73 -1.31
CA LEU A 3 13.10 -12.07 -2.23
C LEU A 3 12.54 -10.73 -1.71
N LEU A 4 12.52 -10.52 -0.39
CA LEU A 4 12.08 -9.27 0.25
C LEU A 4 13.20 -8.22 0.32
N SER A 5 14.47 -8.63 0.32
CA SER A 5 15.61 -7.69 0.29
C SER A 5 15.70 -6.93 -1.03
N GLU A 6 15.09 -7.45 -2.09
CA GLU A 6 15.03 -6.80 -3.40
C GLU A 6 13.83 -5.84 -3.53
N VAL A 7 12.85 -5.91 -2.60
CA VAL A 7 11.67 -5.05 -2.62
C VAL A 7 12.09 -3.65 -2.20
N LYS A 8 11.82 -2.68 -3.07
CA LYS A 8 12.01 -1.26 -2.80
C LYS A 8 10.69 -0.54 -2.88
N LEU A 9 10.49 0.39 -1.95
CA LEU A 9 9.43 1.38 -2.02
C LEU A 9 9.76 2.35 -3.16
N LEU A 10 8.92 2.38 -4.19
CA LEU A 10 9.11 3.21 -5.38
C LEU A 10 8.37 4.54 -5.26
N ASP A 11 7.14 4.51 -4.73
CA ASP A 11 6.29 5.68 -4.63
C ASP A 11 5.39 5.59 -3.39
N TYR A 12 5.20 6.73 -2.74
CA TYR A 12 4.32 6.86 -1.59
C TYR A 12 3.45 8.11 -1.78
N LYS A 13 2.16 7.91 -2.02
CA LYS A 13 1.21 8.99 -2.26
C LYS A 13 0.06 8.94 -1.27
N VAL A 14 -0.13 10.05 -0.56
CA VAL A 14 -1.25 10.21 0.37
C VAL A 14 -2.26 11.17 -0.24
N ARG A 15 -3.54 10.80 -0.15
CA ARG A 15 -4.67 11.65 -0.53
C ARG A 15 -5.69 11.66 0.59
N VAL A 16 -6.02 12.85 1.07
CA VAL A 16 -7.15 13.05 1.98
C VAL A 16 -8.42 13.16 1.14
N LEU A 17 -9.34 12.24 1.38
CA LEU A 17 -10.68 12.23 0.80
C LEU A 17 -11.60 12.93 1.81
N ALA A 18 -12.01 14.15 1.47
CA ALA A 18 -13.07 14.82 2.21
C ALA A 18 -14.39 14.08 1.95
N GLY A 19 -15.02 13.56 3.01
CA GLY A 19 -16.33 12.93 2.92
C GLY A 19 -17.39 13.93 2.48
N SER A 20 -18.22 13.53 1.51
CA SER A 20 -19.38 14.32 1.07
C SER A 20 -20.50 14.16 2.10
N GLY A 21 -20.39 14.82 3.25
CA GLY A 21 -21.42 14.84 4.31
C GLY A 21 -20.93 14.28 5.65
N GLY A 22 -20.60 15.17 6.58
CA GLY A 22 -20.17 14.82 7.93
C GLY A 22 -18.65 14.76 8.06
N THR A 23 -18.14 15.18 9.21
CA THR A 23 -16.74 15.43 9.59
C THR A 23 -15.74 14.26 9.42
N ALA A 24 -16.13 13.15 8.79
CA ALA A 24 -15.30 11.98 8.56
C ALA A 24 -14.44 12.16 7.29
N SER A 25 -13.25 12.71 7.46
CA SER A 25 -12.22 12.72 6.40
C SER A 25 -11.53 11.35 6.37
N LYS A 26 -11.52 10.70 5.21
CA LYS A 26 -10.78 9.45 5.03
C LYS A 26 -9.42 9.74 4.41
N VAL A 27 -8.41 8.98 4.80
CA VAL A 27 -7.07 9.04 4.21
C VAL A 27 -6.87 7.82 3.33
N ARG A 28 -6.48 8.06 2.09
CA ARG A 28 -6.06 7.03 1.15
C ARG A 28 -4.55 7.10 0.98
N VAL A 29 -3.87 6.01 1.24
CA VAL A 29 -2.42 5.86 1.04
C VAL A 29 -2.21 4.88 -0.11
N LEU A 30 -1.41 5.28 -1.07
CA LEU A 30 -0.99 4.44 -2.19
C LEU A 30 0.50 4.18 -2.04
N ILE A 31 0.85 2.90 -2.01
CA ILE A 31 2.23 2.42 -1.92
C ILE A 31 2.53 1.66 -3.19
N GLU A 32 3.49 2.16 -3.97
CA GLU A 32 4.07 1.42 -5.08
C GLU A 32 5.35 0.75 -4.58
N SER A 33 5.39 -0.57 -4.69
CA SER A 33 6.56 -1.38 -4.37
C SER A 33 6.98 -2.14 -5.62
N GLY A 34 8.28 -2.34 -5.76
CA GLY A 34 8.77 -3.13 -6.87
C GLY A 34 10.09 -3.79 -6.52
N ASP A 35 10.33 -4.89 -7.20
CA ASP A 35 11.63 -5.52 -7.28
C ASP A 35 12.23 -5.29 -8.68
N HIS A 36 13.38 -5.90 -8.98
CA HIS A 36 14.02 -5.75 -10.28
C HIS A 36 13.21 -6.36 -11.44
N LYS A 37 12.23 -7.23 -11.16
CA LYS A 37 11.42 -7.92 -12.17
C LYS A 37 10.02 -7.33 -12.29
N GLU A 38 9.35 -7.05 -11.17
CA GLU A 38 7.93 -6.68 -11.16
C GLU A 38 7.67 -5.46 -10.26
N LYS A 39 6.67 -4.66 -10.63
CA LYS A 39 6.17 -3.54 -9.83
C LYS A 39 4.70 -3.75 -9.54
N TRP A 40 4.28 -3.47 -8.32
CA TRP A 40 2.88 -3.54 -7.90
C TRP A 40 2.52 -2.35 -7.01
N GLY A 41 1.26 -1.94 -7.12
CA GLY A 41 0.68 -0.89 -6.32
C GLY A 41 -0.32 -1.47 -5.34
N THR A 42 -0.29 -0.97 -4.12
CA THR A 42 -1.25 -1.31 -3.06
C THR A 42 -1.88 -0.04 -2.52
N VAL A 43 -3.08 -0.19 -1.95
CA VAL A 43 -3.87 0.95 -1.50
C VAL A 43 -4.47 0.64 -0.14
N GLY A 44 -4.17 1.49 0.84
CA GLY A 44 -4.80 1.48 2.15
C GLY A 44 -5.75 2.66 2.27
N VAL A 45 -6.92 2.45 2.88
CA VAL A 45 -7.90 3.51 3.13
C VAL A 45 -8.36 3.40 4.58
N SER A 46 -8.07 4.42 5.37
CA SER A 46 -8.48 4.50 6.76
C SER A 46 -8.70 5.94 7.19
N GLU A 47 -9.41 6.17 8.29
CA GLU A 47 -9.55 7.51 8.89
C GLU A 47 -8.23 8.00 9.50
N ASN A 48 -7.33 7.06 9.84
CA ASN A 48 -5.99 7.35 10.34
C ASN A 48 -4.93 7.06 9.27
N ILE A 49 -4.02 8.02 9.04
CA ILE A 49 -2.91 7.86 8.10
C ILE A 49 -2.00 6.68 8.45
N LEU A 50 -1.77 6.42 9.74
CA LEU A 50 -0.91 5.32 10.20
C LEU A 50 -1.51 3.96 9.85
N GLU A 51 -2.81 3.79 10.12
CA GLU A 51 -3.56 2.58 9.78
C GLU A 51 -3.60 2.37 8.26
N ALA A 52 -3.90 3.42 7.49
CA ALA A 52 -3.92 3.33 6.03
C ALA A 52 -2.53 2.95 5.47
N SER A 53 -1.46 3.49 6.04
CA SER A 53 -0.10 3.14 5.65
C SER A 53 0.28 1.71 6.03
N TRP A 54 -0.12 1.25 7.21
CA TRP A 54 0.11 -0.14 7.64
C TRP A 54 -0.60 -1.13 6.71
N GLN A 55 -1.87 -0.90 6.41
CA GLN A 55 -2.64 -1.75 5.50
C GLN A 55 -2.00 -1.80 4.10
N ALA A 56 -1.64 -0.65 3.53
CA ALA A 56 -1.00 -0.62 2.22
C ALA A 56 0.35 -1.36 2.23
N LEU A 57 1.14 -1.21 3.29
CA LEU A 57 2.44 -1.86 3.40
C LEU A 57 2.32 -3.38 3.57
N ALA A 58 1.40 -3.82 4.43
CA ALA A 58 1.11 -5.23 4.66
C ALA A 58 0.65 -5.90 3.36
N ASP A 59 -0.33 -5.29 2.67
CA ASP A 59 -0.82 -5.76 1.36
C ASP A 59 0.32 -5.86 0.33
N SER A 60 1.27 -4.92 0.35
CA SER A 60 2.40 -4.92 -0.60
C SER A 60 3.34 -6.09 -0.36
N ILE A 61 3.61 -6.41 0.91
CA ILE A 61 4.45 -7.53 1.30
C ILE A 61 3.73 -8.85 1.03
N GLU A 62 2.44 -8.94 1.35
CA GLU A 62 1.61 -10.11 1.05
C GLU A 62 1.53 -10.37 -0.45
N TYR A 63 1.36 -9.33 -1.28
CA TYR A 63 1.38 -9.47 -2.74
C TYR A 63 2.66 -10.13 -3.26
N LYS A 64 3.82 -9.81 -2.65
CA LYS A 64 5.09 -10.43 -3.03
C LYS A 64 5.25 -11.86 -2.53
N LEU A 65 4.66 -12.18 -1.38
CA LEU A 65 4.74 -13.49 -0.74
C LEU A 65 3.67 -14.46 -1.23
N LEU A 66 2.59 -13.96 -1.82
CA LEU A 66 1.51 -14.76 -2.38
C LEU A 66 2.08 -15.72 -3.43
N PRO A 67 1.87 -17.04 -3.27
CA PRO A 67 2.30 -18.00 -4.28
C PRO A 67 1.53 -17.69 -5.57
N LYS A 68 2.25 -17.44 -6.67
CA LYS A 68 1.65 -17.43 -8.01
C LYS A 68 1.09 -18.81 -8.28
N SER A 69 -0.19 -19.03 -7.93
CA SER A 69 -0.92 -20.25 -8.28
C SER A 69 -0.92 -20.34 -9.80
N ARG A 70 -0.24 -21.37 -10.30
CA ARG A 70 0.00 -21.65 -11.70
C ARG A 70 -1.20 -22.36 -12.32
#